data_AF-A0A7W0LQD6-F1
#
_entry.id   AF-A0A7W0LQD6-F1
#
_cell.length_a   1.000
_cell.length_b   1.000
_cell.length_c   1.000
_cell.angle_alpha   90.00
_cell.angle_beta   90.00
_cell.angle_gamma   90.00
#
_symmetry.space_group_name_H-M   'P 1'
#
loop_
_entity.id
_entity.type
_entity.pdbx_description
1 polymer ?
#
loop_
_entity_poly.entity_id
_entity_poly.type
_entity_poly.pdbx_seq_one_letter_code
_entity_poly.pdbx_strand_id
1 'polypeptide(L)'
;MDFGTVIIVVTLVAAVVGLLAFIGSGKAYESIGKGSLGLDGHEQDIRTRGPALETAAGRAEQEAELRQMLQAKSDRREARGEAALDIDSELTGLLASPQSPVPGDPALREEVRQLVVARNDRRIARGQDPLEVEAEIDRQLKDVGG
;
A
#
# COMPACT_ATOMS: atom_id res chain seq x y z
N MET A 1 -34.91 37.08 -38.78
CA MET A 1 -34.94 35.88 -37.91
C MET A 1 -35.91 36.17 -36.79
N ASP A 2 -36.91 35.34 -36.60
CA ASP A 2 -37.87 35.52 -35.51
C ASP A 2 -37.20 35.24 -34.15
N PHE A 3 -37.62 35.97 -33.12
CA PHE A 3 -37.09 35.84 -31.76
C PHE A 3 -37.15 34.39 -31.23
N GLY A 4 -38.23 33.67 -31.57
CA GLY A 4 -38.36 32.25 -31.25
C GLY A 4 -37.30 31.37 -31.89
N THR A 5 -36.94 31.65 -33.16
CA THR A 5 -35.88 30.92 -33.88
C THR A 5 -34.52 31.16 -33.23
N VAL A 6 -34.24 32.37 -32.77
CA VAL A 6 -32.99 32.69 -32.07
C VAL A 6 -32.88 31.91 -30.76
N ILE A 7 -33.94 31.85 -29.95
CA ILE A 7 -33.95 31.11 -28.69
C ILE A 7 -33.71 29.62 -28.93
N ILE A 8 -34.40 29.03 -29.92
CA ILE A 8 -34.27 27.60 -30.23
C ILE A 8 -32.83 27.26 -30.63
N VAL A 9 -32.23 28.06 -31.51
CA VAL A 9 -30.86 27.84 -31.98
C VAL A 9 -29.85 27.97 -30.83
N VAL A 10 -29.97 29.02 -30.01
CA VAL A 10 -29.07 29.22 -28.87
C VAL A 10 -29.18 28.08 -27.85
N THR A 11 -30.41 27.63 -27.58
CA THR A 11 -30.65 26.54 -26.62
C THR A 11 -30.05 25.22 -27.10
N LEU A 12 -30.22 24.90 -28.39
CA LEU A 12 -29.63 23.70 -28.98
C LEU A 12 -28.10 23.73 -28.94
N VAL A 13 -27.50 24.88 -29.27
CA VAL A 13 -26.04 25.04 -29.21
C VAL A 13 -25.54 24.90 -27.76
N ALA A 14 -26.19 25.54 -26.80
CA ALA A 14 -25.82 25.44 -25.38
C ALA A 14 -25.96 24.00 -24.85
N ALA A 15 -27.01 23.28 -25.26
CA ALA A 15 -27.21 21.88 -24.88
C ALA A 15 -26.08 20.97 -25.41
N VAL A 16 -25.67 21.16 -26.67
CA VAL A 16 -24.55 20.40 -27.26
C VAL A 16 -23.23 20.72 -26.56
N VAL A 17 -22.94 22.00 -26.28
CA VAL A 17 -21.73 22.40 -25.55
C VAL A 17 -21.72 21.82 -24.13
N GLY A 18 -22.85 21.86 -23.44
CA GLY A 18 -23.00 21.26 -22.12
C GLY A 18 -22.74 19.75 -22.12
N LEU A 19 -23.25 19.03 -23.13
CA LEU A 19 -23.04 17.60 -23.27
C LEU A 19 -21.55 17.26 -23.53
N LEU A 20 -20.88 18.03 -24.39
CA LEU A 20 -19.45 17.86 -24.65
C LEU A 20 -18.60 18.13 -23.40
N ALA A 21 -18.93 19.18 -22.64
CA ALA A 21 -18.25 19.48 -21.37
C ALA A 21 -18.48 18.38 -20.32
N PHE A 22 -19.69 17.83 -20.26
CA PHE A 22 -20.04 16.76 -19.33
C PHE A 22 -19.22 15.48 -19.58
N ILE A 23 -19.06 15.08 -20.85
CA ILE A 23 -18.27 13.90 -21.22
C ILE A 23 -16.78 14.07 -20.85
N GLY A 24 -16.22 15.28 -20.96
CA GLY A 24 -14.83 15.57 -20.58
C GLY A 24 -14.59 15.65 -19.06
N SER A 25 -15.65 15.84 -18.26
CA SER A 25 -15.54 16.09 -16.82
C SER A 25 -15.22 14.85 -15.97
N GLY A 26 -15.31 13.64 -16.53
CA GLY A 26 -15.01 12.40 -15.80
C GLY A 26 -13.61 12.36 -15.17
N LYS A 27 -12.62 13.00 -15.82
CA LYS A 27 -11.26 13.13 -15.29
C LYS A 27 -11.14 14.09 -14.09
N ALA A 28 -12.06 15.03 -13.93
CA ALA A 28 -12.07 15.96 -12.80
C ALA A 28 -12.60 15.30 -11.52
N TYR A 29 -13.44 14.27 -11.64
CA TYR A 29 -13.84 13.43 -10.51
C TYR A 29 -12.73 12.45 -10.09
N GLU A 30 -11.87 12.04 -11.03
CA GLU A 30 -10.76 11.13 -10.77
C GLU A 30 -9.66 11.74 -9.88
N SER A 31 -9.61 13.06 -9.73
CA SER A 31 -8.70 13.75 -8.81
C SER A 31 -9.29 13.99 -7.42
N ILE A 32 -10.61 13.82 -7.25
CA ILE A 32 -11.29 13.90 -5.95
C ILE A 32 -11.04 12.57 -5.22
N GLY A 33 -9.97 12.53 -4.42
CA GLY A 33 -9.54 11.36 -3.66
C GLY A 33 -8.05 11.03 -3.79
N LYS A 34 -7.37 11.57 -4.81
CA LYS A 34 -5.93 11.38 -5.05
C LYS A 34 -5.03 12.41 -4.36
N GLY A 35 -5.48 13.00 -3.25
CA GLY A 35 -4.68 13.93 -2.45
C GLY A 35 -3.70 13.22 -1.51
N SER A 36 -2.93 13.97 -0.69
CA SER A 36 -1.93 13.41 0.24
C SER A 36 -2.48 12.48 1.34
N LEU A 37 -3.79 12.25 1.36
CA LEU A 37 -4.52 11.34 2.26
C LEU A 37 -5.14 10.15 1.50
N GLY A 38 -4.94 10.04 0.19
CA GLY A 38 -5.41 8.92 -0.62
C GLY A 38 -4.60 7.66 -0.33
N LEU A 39 -5.28 6.52 -0.16
CA LEU A 39 -4.65 5.21 0.04
C LEU A 39 -3.67 4.85 -1.09
N ASP A 40 -3.94 5.28 -2.32
CA ASP A 40 -3.04 5.08 -3.47
C ASP A 40 -1.70 5.84 -3.33
N GLY A 41 -1.74 7.00 -2.67
CA GLY A 41 -0.55 7.79 -2.36
C GLY A 41 0.32 7.09 -1.32
N HIS A 42 -0.28 6.37 -0.38
CA HIS A 42 0.44 5.60 0.62
C HIS A 42 1.21 4.43 0.01
N GLU A 43 0.67 3.79 -1.03
CA GLU A 43 1.36 2.70 -1.72
C GLU A 43 2.52 3.20 -2.59
N GLN A 44 2.39 4.39 -3.20
CA GLN A 44 3.52 5.06 -3.86
C GLN A 44 4.55 5.57 -2.86
N ASP A 45 4.14 6.09 -1.70
CA ASP A 45 5.06 6.61 -0.66
C ASP A 45 5.83 5.47 0.03
N ILE A 46 5.20 4.30 0.24
CA ILE A 46 5.89 3.08 0.71
C ILE A 46 6.93 2.61 -0.31
N ARG A 47 6.61 2.63 -1.62
CA ARG A 47 7.59 2.31 -2.68
C ARG A 47 8.68 3.38 -2.83
N THR A 48 8.36 4.64 -2.51
CA THR A 48 9.27 5.80 -2.66
C THR A 48 10.13 6.05 -1.41
N ARG A 49 9.80 5.47 -0.25
CA ARG A 49 10.68 5.42 0.93
C ARG A 49 11.87 4.46 0.75
N GLY A 50 11.86 3.67 -0.33
CA GLY A 50 12.90 2.71 -0.73
C GLY A 50 14.35 3.24 -0.88
N PRO A 51 14.63 4.46 -1.39
CA PRO A 51 16.02 4.83 -1.68
C PRO A 51 16.79 5.34 -0.45
N ALA A 52 16.12 5.87 0.58
CA ALA A 52 16.83 6.40 1.76
C ALA A 52 17.49 5.27 2.55
N LEU A 53 16.74 4.20 2.87
CA LEU A 53 17.22 3.03 3.62
C LEU A 53 18.21 2.16 2.84
N GLU A 54 18.23 2.26 1.51
CA GLU A 54 19.21 1.55 0.67
C GLU A 54 20.60 2.17 0.73
N THR A 55 20.70 3.47 1.00
CA THR A 55 21.98 4.17 1.13
C THR A 55 22.62 3.98 2.51
N ALA A 56 23.95 3.97 2.58
CA ALA A 56 24.67 3.91 3.85
C ALA A 56 24.31 5.07 4.80
N ALA A 57 24.01 6.25 4.25
CA ALA A 57 23.58 7.42 5.02
C ALA A 57 22.21 7.20 5.67
N GLY A 58 21.20 6.72 4.92
CA GLY A 58 19.88 6.49 5.52
C GLY A 58 19.83 5.30 6.47
N ARG A 59 20.71 4.30 6.32
CA ARG A 59 20.88 3.25 7.36
C ARG A 59 21.45 3.81 8.66
N ALA A 60 22.44 4.71 8.57
CA ALA A 60 22.99 5.38 9.74
C ALA A 60 21.96 6.29 10.43
N GLU A 61 21.12 6.98 9.66
CA GLU A 61 19.99 7.76 10.19
C GLU A 61 18.96 6.85 10.87
N GLN A 62 18.58 5.73 10.25
CA GLN A 62 17.68 4.75 10.83
C GLN A 62 18.20 4.17 12.16
N GLU A 63 19.50 3.83 12.22
CA GLU A 63 20.12 3.35 13.46
C GLU A 63 20.06 4.43 14.56
N ALA A 64 20.36 5.68 14.22
CA ALA A 64 20.33 6.79 15.18
C ALA A 64 18.92 7.05 15.71
N GLU A 65 17.90 7.01 14.83
CA GLU A 65 16.50 7.15 15.21
C GLU A 65 16.05 5.99 16.10
N LEU A 66 16.41 4.75 15.74
CA LEU A 66 16.06 3.57 16.52
C LEU A 66 16.71 3.59 17.91
N ARG A 67 17.97 4.02 18.01
CA ARG A 67 18.67 4.24 19.29
C ARG A 67 17.92 5.28 20.15
N GLN A 68 17.45 6.37 19.57
CA GLN A 68 16.69 7.40 20.29
C GLN A 68 15.36 6.83 20.83
N MET A 69 14.64 6.03 20.05
CA MET A 69 13.40 5.39 20.49
C MET A 69 13.64 4.39 21.62
N LEU A 70 14.70 3.58 21.54
CA LEU A 70 15.07 2.62 22.57
C LEU A 70 15.49 3.31 23.88
N GLN A 71 16.23 4.42 23.80
CA GLN A 71 16.56 5.23 24.98
C GLN A 71 15.29 5.75 25.66
N ALA A 72 14.40 6.39 24.90
CA ALA A 72 13.14 6.91 25.44
C ALA A 72 12.28 5.79 26.05
N LYS A 73 12.34 4.57 25.50
CA LYS A 73 11.68 3.39 26.06
C LYS A 73 12.33 2.96 27.39
N SER A 74 13.66 2.95 27.47
CA SER A 74 14.40 2.63 28.70
C SER A 74 14.07 3.63 29.81
N ASP A 75 14.10 4.93 29.51
CA ASP A 75 13.81 5.98 30.50
C ASP A 75 12.39 5.82 31.07
N ARG A 76 11.42 5.48 30.22
CA ARG A 76 10.05 5.17 30.65
C ARG A 76 9.97 3.91 31.51
N ARG A 77 10.78 2.89 31.24
CA ARG A 77 10.85 1.67 32.06
C ARG A 77 11.41 1.99 33.44
N GLU A 78 12.53 2.70 33.49
CA GLU A 78 13.17 3.11 34.75
C GLU A 78 12.23 3.99 35.59
N ALA A 79 11.52 4.94 34.97
CA ALA A 79 10.53 5.76 35.65
C ALA A 79 9.37 4.94 36.26
N ARG A 80 9.08 3.74 35.73
CA ARG A 80 8.11 2.79 36.28
C ARG A 80 8.72 1.83 37.31
N GLY A 81 10.01 1.95 37.60
CA GLY A 81 10.76 1.06 38.49
C GLY A 81 11.11 -0.29 37.86
N GLU A 82 11.00 -0.42 36.53
CA GLU A 82 11.47 -1.60 35.79
C GLU A 82 12.98 -1.49 35.52
N ALA A 83 13.61 -2.62 35.21
CA ALA A 83 15.02 -2.63 34.82
C ALA A 83 15.24 -1.86 33.50
N ALA A 84 16.39 -1.17 33.42
CA ALA A 84 16.86 -0.49 32.22
C ALA A 84 16.95 -1.47 31.04
N LEU A 85 16.63 -0.99 29.84
CA LEU A 85 16.76 -1.77 28.62
C LEU A 85 18.21 -1.70 28.13
N ASP A 86 18.78 -2.84 27.73
CA ASP A 86 20.07 -2.86 27.05
C ASP A 86 19.89 -2.42 25.60
N ILE A 87 20.25 -1.16 25.33
CA ILE A 87 19.94 -0.50 24.06
C ILE A 87 20.73 -1.10 22.91
N ASP A 88 22.00 -1.44 23.11
CA ASP A 88 22.87 -1.89 22.02
C ASP A 88 22.52 -3.31 21.57
N SER A 89 22.16 -4.20 22.51
CA SER A 89 21.72 -5.56 22.15
C SER A 89 20.35 -5.55 21.46
N GLU A 90 19.41 -4.74 21.92
CA GLU A 90 18.09 -4.57 21.29
C GLU A 90 18.21 -3.94 19.90
N LEU A 91 19.06 -2.90 19.76
CA LEU A 91 19.34 -2.26 18.48
C LEU A 91 19.90 -3.27 17.48
N THR A 92 20.86 -4.08 17.91
CA THR A 92 21.45 -5.14 17.08
C THR A 92 20.41 -6.18 16.69
N GLY A 93 19.56 -6.61 17.62
CA GLY A 93 18.49 -7.58 17.36
C GLY A 93 17.44 -7.08 16.37
N LEU A 94 17.09 -5.79 16.45
CA LEU A 94 16.13 -5.17 15.54
C LEU A 94 16.71 -4.92 14.15
N LEU A 95 17.98 -4.55 14.04
CA LEU A 95 18.67 -4.41 12.76
C LEU A 95 18.96 -5.75 12.09
N ALA A 96 19.16 -6.81 12.88
CA ALA A 96 19.39 -8.17 12.39
C ALA A 96 18.10 -8.92 12.06
N SER A 97 16.95 -8.52 12.61
CA SER A 97 15.67 -9.14 12.28
C SER A 97 15.28 -8.79 10.84
N PRO A 98 15.13 -9.77 9.95
CA PRO A 98 14.54 -9.51 8.66
C PRO A 98 13.11 -9.01 8.88
N GLN A 99 12.83 -7.77 8.44
CA GLN A 99 11.46 -7.24 8.42
C GLN A 99 10.58 -7.92 7.36
N SER A 100 11.19 -8.74 6.49
CA SER A 100 10.48 -9.57 5.52
C SER A 100 10.12 -10.93 6.12
N PRO A 101 8.95 -11.48 5.75
CA PRO A 101 8.57 -12.84 6.14
C PRO A 101 9.68 -13.82 5.75
N VAL A 102 10.10 -14.65 6.71
CA VAL A 102 11.15 -15.65 6.47
C VAL A 102 10.64 -16.64 5.42
N PRO A 103 11.37 -16.85 4.30
CA PRO A 103 11.02 -17.86 3.32
C PRO A 103 10.95 -19.23 4.00
N GLY A 104 9.74 -19.75 4.23
CA GLY A 104 9.51 -21.02 4.94
C GLY A 104 8.72 -20.92 6.24
N ASP A 105 8.23 -19.74 6.63
CA ASP A 105 7.29 -19.62 7.75
C ASP A 105 6.00 -20.45 7.46
N PRO A 106 5.68 -21.48 8.28
CA PRO A 106 4.47 -22.28 8.09
C PRO A 106 3.18 -21.46 8.24
N ALA A 107 3.19 -20.38 9.03
CA ALA A 107 2.02 -19.51 9.18
C ALA A 107 1.73 -18.75 7.88
N LEU A 108 2.76 -18.20 7.25
CA LEU A 108 2.66 -17.53 5.96
C LEU A 108 2.18 -18.49 4.86
N ARG A 109 2.68 -19.73 4.84
CA ARG A 109 2.22 -20.75 3.88
C ARG A 109 0.72 -21.02 4.00
N GLU A 110 0.19 -21.05 5.22
CA GLU A 110 -1.23 -21.26 5.48
C GLU A 110 -2.08 -20.05 5.05
N GLU A 111 -1.61 -18.83 5.28
CA GLU A 111 -2.29 -17.62 4.80
C GLU A 111 -2.38 -17.61 3.26
N VAL A 112 -1.27 -17.90 2.58
CA VAL A 112 -1.23 -18.00 1.12
C VAL A 112 -2.18 -19.11 0.62
N ARG A 113 -2.24 -20.25 1.30
CA ARG A 113 -3.19 -21.33 0.98
C ARG A 113 -4.63 -20.84 1.03
N GLN A 114 -5.02 -20.15 2.10
CA GLN A 114 -6.38 -19.59 2.23
C GLN A 114 -6.70 -18.61 1.10
N LEU A 115 -5.74 -17.76 0.73
CA LEU A 115 -5.90 -16.82 -0.39
C LEU A 115 -6.13 -17.53 -1.72
N VAL A 116 -5.37 -18.59 -2.00
CA VAL A 116 -5.48 -19.39 -3.23
C VAL A 116 -6.82 -20.13 -3.28
N VAL A 117 -7.27 -20.74 -2.17
CA VAL A 117 -8.59 -21.39 -2.08
C VAL A 117 -9.71 -20.38 -2.36
N ALA A 118 -9.71 -19.22 -1.70
CA ALA A 118 -10.69 -18.18 -1.92
C ALA A 118 -10.65 -17.60 -3.35
N ARG A 119 -9.48 -17.63 -4.02
CA ARG A 119 -9.35 -17.27 -5.43
C ARG A 119 -9.97 -18.35 -6.33
N ASN A 120 -9.77 -19.63 -6.02
CA ASN A 120 -10.37 -20.74 -6.75
C ASN A 120 -11.90 -20.75 -6.67
N ASP A 121 -12.47 -20.49 -5.50
CA ASP A 121 -13.92 -20.38 -5.34
C ASP A 121 -14.51 -19.30 -6.28
N ARG A 122 -13.82 -18.15 -6.37
CA ARG A 122 -14.18 -17.07 -7.30
C ARG A 122 -13.98 -17.45 -8.77
N ARG A 123 -12.99 -18.28 -9.10
CA ARG A 123 -12.76 -18.79 -10.48
C ARG A 123 -13.88 -19.76 -10.87
N ILE A 124 -14.22 -20.70 -10.00
CA ILE A 124 -15.30 -21.67 -10.20
C ILE A 124 -16.63 -20.94 -10.40
N ALA A 125 -16.92 -19.93 -9.57
CA ALA A 125 -18.12 -19.11 -9.73
C ALA A 125 -18.19 -18.37 -11.08
N ARG A 126 -17.04 -18.11 -11.72
CA ARG A 126 -16.94 -17.50 -13.06
C ARG A 126 -16.85 -18.53 -14.19
N GLY A 127 -17.00 -19.83 -13.91
CA GLY A 127 -16.85 -20.90 -14.89
C GLY A 127 -15.41 -21.08 -15.39
N GLN A 128 -14.41 -20.67 -14.60
CA GLN A 128 -12.99 -20.83 -14.90
C GLN A 128 -12.43 -22.06 -14.18
N ASP A 129 -11.44 -22.71 -14.79
CA ASP A 129 -10.75 -23.82 -14.16
C ASP A 129 -10.00 -23.37 -12.90
N PRO A 130 -10.05 -24.16 -11.81
CA PRO A 130 -9.32 -23.88 -10.58
C PRO A 130 -7.81 -24.02 -10.79
N LEU A 131 -7.04 -23.21 -10.05
CA LEU A 131 -5.59 -23.30 -10.00
C LEU A 131 -5.15 -24.46 -9.11
N GLU A 132 -4.01 -25.07 -9.42
CA GLU A 132 -3.38 -26.06 -8.56
C GLU A 132 -2.82 -25.36 -7.32
N VAL A 133 -3.27 -25.80 -6.14
CA VAL A 133 -3.12 -25.04 -4.89
C VAL A 133 -1.67 -25.04 -4.44
N GLU A 134 -0.98 -26.19 -4.45
CA GLU A 134 0.37 -26.27 -3.91
C GLU A 134 1.39 -25.59 -4.83
N ALA A 135 1.26 -25.71 -6.15
CA ALA A 135 2.10 -24.98 -7.10
C ALA A 135 1.89 -23.46 -7.02
N GLU A 136 0.65 -22.99 -6.82
CA GLU A 136 0.39 -21.55 -6.68
C GLU A 136 0.88 -21.01 -5.33
N ILE A 137 0.82 -21.80 -4.25
CA ILE A 137 1.47 -21.48 -2.97
C ILE A 137 2.97 -21.31 -3.16
N ASP A 138 3.63 -22.29 -3.77
CA ASP A 138 5.08 -22.24 -3.98
C ASP A 138 5.49 -21.09 -4.91
N ARG A 139 4.66 -20.76 -5.90
CA ARG A 139 4.84 -19.61 -6.78
C ARG A 139 4.73 -18.29 -6.01
N GLN A 140 3.69 -18.12 -5.19
CA GLN A 140 3.48 -16.88 -4.43
C GLN A 140 4.51 -16.71 -3.31
N LEU A 141 4.94 -17.78 -2.64
CA LEU A 141 6.02 -17.71 -1.65
C LEU A 141 7.35 -17.29 -2.27
N LYS A 142 7.63 -17.68 -3.53
CA LYS A 142 8.81 -17.20 -4.28
C LYS A 142 8.71 -15.72 -4.64
N ASP A 143 7.50 -15.22 -4.88
CA ASP A 143 7.23 -13.82 -5.24
C ASP A 143 7.30 -12.89 -4.01
N VAL A 144 6.90 -13.38 -2.84
CA VAL A 144 6.95 -12.62 -1.56
C VAL A 144 8.36 -12.57 -0.97
N GLY A 145 9.19 -13.57 -1.24
CA GLY A 145 10.56 -13.67 -0.71
C GLY A 145 11.68 -13.22 -1.68
N GLY A 146 11.33 -12.72 -2.86
CA GLY A 146 12.27 -12.25 -3.89
C GLY A 146 12.29 -10.73 -4.01
#